data_AF-A0A3M0CWS9-F1
#
_entry.id   AF-A0A3M0CWS9-F1
#
_cell.length_a   1.000
_cell.length_b   1.000
_cell.length_c   1.000
_cell.angle_alpha   90.00
_cell.angle_beta   90.00
_cell.angle_gamma   90.00
#
_symmetry.space_group_name_H-M   'P 1'
#
loop_
_entity.id
_entity.type
_entity.pdbx_description
1 polymer ?
#
loop_
_entity_poly.entity_id
_entity_poly.type
_entity_poly.pdbx_seq_one_letter_code
_entity_poly.pdbx_strand_id
1 'polypeptide(L)' 'MSLVDTLKSMFSADERIVYRCDACGETFDVGSSVDDPACTACESTEVRQINRV' A
#
# COMPACT_ATOMS: atom_id res chain seq x y z
N MET A 1 10.22 9.74 29.73
CA MET A 1 9.59 9.21 28.52
C MET A 1 9.94 10.15 27.38
N SER A 2 10.80 9.69 26.47
CA SER A 2 11.46 10.54 25.47
C SER A 2 10.55 10.67 24.25
N LEU A 3 10.36 11.90 23.76
CA LEU A 3 9.61 12.26 22.54
C LEU A 3 10.07 11.47 21.30
N VAL A 4 11.28 10.92 21.36
CA VAL A 4 11.90 10.09 20.31
C VAL A 4 11.16 8.76 20.11
N ASP A 5 10.57 8.17 21.16
CA ASP A 5 9.85 6.89 21.08
C ASP A 5 8.48 7.03 20.39
N THR A 6 7.79 8.14 20.65
CA THR A 6 6.53 8.50 19.98
C THR A 6 6.75 8.76 18.49
N LEU A 7 7.85 9.44 18.12
CA LEU A 7 8.20 9.68 16.72
C LEU A 7 8.58 8.37 16.01
N LYS A 8 9.36 7.50 16.65
CA LYS A 8 9.75 6.20 16.07
C LYS A 8 8.53 5.29 15.84
N SER A 9 7.54 5.33 16.73
CA SER A 9 6.27 4.60 16.55
C SER A 9 5.40 5.19 15.43
N MET A 10 5.53 6.49 15.15
CA MET A 10 4.84 7.16 14.03
C MET A 10 5.54 6.92 12.68
N PHE A 11 6.84 6.60 12.68
CA PHE A 11 7.61 6.19 11.50
C PHE A 11 7.60 4.68 11.25
N SER A 12 7.02 3.88 12.15
CA SER A 12 6.42 2.58 11.80
C SER A 12 5.11 2.76 11.00
N ALA A 13 4.98 3.89 10.30
CA ALA A 13 3.88 4.18 9.40
C ALA A 13 3.95 3.19 8.25
N ASP A 14 2.95 2.30 8.21
CA ASP A 14 2.41 1.65 7.02
C ASP A 14 3.18 2.01 5.75
N GLU A 15 4.13 1.15 5.38
CA GLU A 15 4.82 1.27 4.10
C GLU A 15 3.75 0.99 3.03
N ARG A 16 3.09 2.05 2.55
CA ARG A 16 1.99 1.91 1.60
C ARG A 16 2.57 1.66 0.21
N ILE A 17 2.23 0.50 -0.34
CA ILE A 17 2.58 0.10 -1.68
C ILE A 17 1.46 0.56 -2.60
N VAL A 18 1.82 1.32 -3.65
CA VAL A 18 0.87 1.77 -4.66
C VAL A 18 0.78 0.72 -5.76
N TYR A 19 -0.44 0.22 -5.99
CA TYR A 19 -0.79 -0.72 -7.04
C TYR A 19 -1.67 -0.04 -8.10
N ARG A 20 -1.58 -0.54 -9.33
CA ARG A 20 -2.49 -0.21 -10.43
C ARG A 20 -3.19 -1.48 -10.90
N CYS A 21 -4.51 -1.46 -10.99
CA CYS A 21 -5.26 -2.52 -11.64
C CYS A 21 -5.09 -2.45 -13.15
N ASP A 22 -4.76 -3.57 -13.79
CA ASP A 22 -4.63 -3.63 -15.26
C ASP A 22 -5.99 -3.82 -15.95
N ALA A 23 -6.96 -4.39 -15.24
CA ALA A 23 -8.31 -4.61 -15.77
C ALA A 23 -9.13 -3.32 -15.89
N CYS A 24 -9.11 -2.45 -14.87
CA CYS A 24 -9.87 -1.19 -14.88
C CYS A 24 -8.99 0.07 -15.01
N GLY A 25 -7.67 -0.05 -14.81
CA GLY A 25 -6.74 1.09 -14.85
C GLY A 25 -6.66 1.92 -13.57
N GLU A 26 -7.47 1.60 -12.55
CA GLU A 26 -7.51 2.35 -11.29
C GLU A 26 -6.22 2.12 -10.47
N THR A 27 -5.76 3.17 -9.78
CA THR A 27 -4.63 3.13 -8.85
C THR A 27 -5.13 3.17 -7.41
N PHE A 28 -4.58 2.31 -6.56
CA PHE A 28 -4.95 2.21 -5.14
C PHE A 28 -3.72 1.91 -4.27
N ASP A 29 -3.74 2.38 -3.03
CA ASP A 29 -2.71 2.11 -2.02
C ASP A 29 -3.10 0.94 -1.12
N VAL A 30 -2.12 0.06 -0.87
CA VAL A 30 -2.27 -1.11 -0.01
C VAL A 30 -1.13 -1.11 1.00
N GLY A 31 -1.43 -1.45 2.26
CA GLY A 31 -0.38 -1.60 3.27
C GLY A 31 0.59 -2.72 2.88
N SER A 32 1.88 -2.55 3.20
CA SER A 32 2.95 -3.55 2.95
C SER A 32 2.69 -4.93 3.55
N SER A 33 1.77 -5.02 4.53
CA SER A 33 1.37 -6.25 5.19
C SER A 33 0.36 -7.09 4.38
N VAL A 34 -0.06 -6.62 3.22
CA VAL A 34 -1.04 -7.30 2.37
C VAL A 34 -0.30 -8.01 1.22
N ASP A 35 -0.23 -9.34 1.31
CA ASP A 35 0.40 -10.17 0.29
C ASP A 35 -0.44 -10.31 -1.00
N ASP A 36 -1.77 -10.18 -0.90
CA ASP A 36 -2.71 -10.39 -2.00
C ASP A 36 -3.57 -9.13 -2.25
N PRO A 37 -3.01 -8.12 -2.93
CA PRO A 37 -3.73 -6.89 -3.25
C PRO A 37 -4.76 -7.13 -4.36
N ALA A 38 -6.02 -6.77 -4.11
CA ALA A 38 -7.09 -6.80 -5.10
C ALA A 38 -7.64 -5.39 -5.34
N CYS A 39 -8.04 -5.10 -6.57
CA CYS A 39 -8.65 -3.82 -6.90
C CYS A 39 -10.06 -3.72 -6.30
N THR A 40 -10.31 -2.69 -5.50
CA THR A 40 -11.63 -2.45 -4.88
C THR A 40 -12.72 -2.04 -5.86
N ALA A 41 -12.36 -1.54 -7.05
CA ALA A 41 -13.33 -1.07 -8.04
C ALA A 41 -13.92 -2.17 -8.93
N CYS A 42 -13.12 -3.18 -9.27
CA CYS A 42 -13.53 -4.26 -10.17
C CYS A 42 -13.32 -5.66 -9.60
N GLU A 43 -12.85 -5.76 -8.34
CA GLU A 43 -12.55 -7.01 -7.64
C GLU A 43 -11.52 -7.89 -8.35
N SER A 44 -10.78 -7.31 -9.32
CA SER A 44 -9.74 -8.02 -10.06
C SER A 44 -8.45 -8.10 -9.25
N THR A 45 -7.81 -9.27 -9.29
CA THR A 45 -6.47 -9.53 -8.75
C THR A 45 -5.36 -9.22 -9.74
N GLU A 46 -5.71 -8.81 -10.98
CA GLU A 46 -4.75 -8.35 -11.98
C GLU A 46 -4.27 -6.94 -11.65
N VAL A 47 -3.37 -6.85 -10.67
CA VAL A 47 -2.82 -5.58 -10.18
C VAL A 47 -1.29 -5.61 -10.24
N ARG A 48 -0.69 -4.44 -10.48
CA ARG A 48 0.75 -4.28 -10.65
C ARG A 48 1.26 -3.16 -9.77
N GLN A 49 2.30 -3.45 -8.99
CA GLN A 49 2.98 -2.45 -8.19
C GLN A 49 3.65 -1.41 -9.09
N ILE A 50 3.39 -0.13 -8.84
CA ILE A 50 3.96 0.99 -9.59
C ILE A 50 4.92 1.84 -8.75
N ASN A 51 4.99 1.62 -7.44
CA ASN A 51 5.98 2.27 -6.59
C ASN A 51 7.35 1.59 -6.79
N ARG A 52 8.18 2.20 -7.65
CA ARG A 52 9.55 1.77 -7.96
C ARG A 52 10.49 2.75 -7.27
N VAL A 53 10.89 2.44 -6.03
CA VAL A 53 12.04 3.06 -5.34
C VAL A 53 13.32 2.35 -5.70
#